data_AF-A0A536BND8-F1
#
_entry.id   AF-A0A536BND8-F1
#
_cell.length_a   1.000
_cell.length_b   1.000
_cell.length_c   1.000
_cell.angle_alpha   90.00
_cell.angle_beta   90.00
_cell.angle_gamma   90.00
#
_symmetry.space_group_name_H-M   'P 1'
#
loop_
_entity.id
_entity.type
_entity.pdbx_description
1 polymer ?
#
loop_
_entity_poly.entity_id
_entity_poly.type
_entity_poly.pdbx_seq_one_letter_code
_entity_poly.pdbx_strand_id
1 'polypeptide(L)'
;MTRAHMMKAPVQRLLGGPPIAAGMESFAEHLARLGPAPRGNAAMISTLEASGLLGRGGAGFPVGRKWRAVAERSDARAVVLVNGAEGEPLSAKDRTLMTARPHLVLDGALLAAQSVGAEEVVLYVGSAHSGARAALSRAMAERSSTGESASWTRRPAMSPARRPPRFTLSLRRTHDRPHGRRGRSSAEFAVSRRSCRTSRPSPMRR
;
A
#
# COMPACT_ATOMS: atom_id res chain seq x y z
N MET A 1 41.42 -0.91 -13.61
CA MET A 1 40.03 -1.31 -13.33
C MET A 1 39.67 -0.84 -11.92
N THR A 2 39.08 0.35 -11.79
CA THR A 2 38.83 0.97 -10.47
C THR A 2 37.37 0.72 -10.09
N ARG A 3 37.18 -0.07 -9.02
CA ARG A 3 35.89 -0.45 -8.47
C ARG A 3 35.22 0.81 -7.90
N ALA A 4 34.25 1.37 -8.62
CA ALA A 4 33.48 2.51 -8.14
C ALA A 4 32.78 2.13 -6.83
N HIS A 5 33.22 2.72 -5.72
CA HIS A 5 32.50 2.70 -4.46
C HIS A 5 31.19 3.45 -4.68
N MET A 6 30.11 2.71 -4.93
CA MET A 6 28.78 3.27 -5.01
C MET A 6 28.43 3.79 -3.61
N MET A 7 28.64 5.10 -3.40
CA MET A 7 28.29 5.79 -2.16
C MET A 7 26.83 5.46 -1.84
N LYS A 8 26.62 4.71 -0.76
CA LYS A 8 25.29 4.31 -0.32
C LYS A 8 24.58 5.60 0.10
N ALA A 9 23.62 6.07 -0.71
CA ALA A 9 22.86 7.26 -0.39
C ALA A 9 22.31 7.17 1.05
N PRO A 10 22.35 8.27 1.83
CA PRO A 10 21.92 8.23 3.22
C PRO A 10 20.48 7.71 3.29
N VAL A 11 20.24 6.75 4.19
CA VAL A 11 18.92 6.15 4.38
C VAL A 11 17.98 7.24 4.90
N GLN A 12 17.12 7.76 4.04
CA GLN A 12 16.08 8.68 4.47
C GLN A 12 15.10 7.95 5.41
N ARG A 13 14.90 8.52 6.60
CA ARG A 13 13.92 7.99 7.55
C ARG A 13 12.51 8.25 7.02
N LEU A 14 11.61 7.28 7.17
CA LEU A 14 10.21 7.40 6.72
C LEU A 14 9.48 8.58 7.37
N LEU A 15 9.82 8.90 8.61
CA LEU A 15 9.30 10.05 9.36
C LEU A 15 10.24 11.27 9.34
N GLY A 16 11.22 11.30 8.43
CA GLY A 16 12.01 12.50 8.16
C GLY A 16 11.15 13.63 7.59
N GLY A 17 11.70 14.84 7.50
CA GLY A 17 10.98 16.04 7.06
C GLY A 17 10.48 16.91 8.23
N PRO A 18 9.41 17.73 8.03
CA PRO A 18 8.90 18.64 9.05
C PRO A 18 8.59 17.93 10.38
N PRO A 19 8.72 18.57 11.54
CA PRO A 19 8.38 17.94 12.82
C PRO A 19 6.99 17.29 12.78
N ILE A 20 6.83 16.09 13.32
CA ILE A 20 5.51 15.41 13.34
C ILE A 20 4.44 16.29 14.01
N ALA A 21 4.86 17.10 15.00
CA ALA A 21 4.01 18.07 15.69
C ALA A 21 3.50 19.20 14.77
N ALA A 22 4.19 19.50 13.67
CA ALA A 22 3.72 20.47 12.66
C ALA A 22 2.56 19.91 11.81
N GLY A 23 2.25 18.62 11.95
CA GLY A 23 1.13 17.96 11.30
C GLY A 23 1.51 17.22 10.03
N MET A 24 0.53 17.12 9.13
CA MET A 24 0.67 16.43 7.85
C MET A 24 1.62 17.20 6.93
N GLU A 25 2.60 16.50 6.35
CA GLU A 25 3.41 17.03 5.24
C GLU A 25 2.52 17.28 4.02
N SER A 26 2.55 18.51 3.49
CA SER A 26 1.86 18.88 2.25
C SER A 26 2.52 18.29 1.01
N PHE A 27 1.81 18.26 -0.12
CA PHE A 27 2.37 17.72 -1.35
C PHE A 27 3.59 18.51 -1.84
N ALA A 28 3.60 19.83 -1.67
CA ALA A 28 4.73 20.68 -2.06
C ALA A 28 5.98 20.38 -1.22
N GLU A 29 5.84 20.27 0.11
CA GLU A 29 6.95 19.91 1.01
C GLU A 29 7.48 18.51 0.72
N HIS A 30 6.56 17.58 0.43
CA HIS A 30 6.92 16.23 0.04
C HIS A 30 7.80 16.20 -1.22
N LEU A 31 7.40 16.91 -2.27
CA LEU A 31 8.17 17.04 -3.51
C LEU A 31 9.50 17.76 -3.29
N ALA A 32 9.52 18.81 -2.46
CA ALA A 32 10.77 19.50 -2.12
C ALA A 32 11.76 18.57 -1.40
N ARG A 33 11.27 17.65 -0.57
CA ARG A 33 12.09 16.72 0.21
C ARG A 33 12.55 15.48 -0.55
N LEU A 34 11.66 14.87 -1.34
CA LEU A 34 11.89 13.57 -1.98
C LEU A 34 11.97 13.64 -3.51
N GLY A 35 11.58 14.77 -4.11
CA GLY A 35 11.35 14.87 -5.53
C GLY A 35 10.07 14.13 -5.97
N PRO A 36 9.78 14.10 -7.28
CA PRO A 36 8.70 13.29 -7.81
C PRO A 36 8.99 11.80 -7.62
N ALA A 37 7.95 11.03 -7.32
CA ALA A 37 8.08 9.59 -7.21
C ALA A 37 8.56 8.97 -8.53
N PRO A 38 9.44 7.95 -8.47
CA PRO A 38 9.78 7.19 -9.66
C PRO A 38 8.53 6.50 -10.22
N ARG A 39 8.57 6.12 -11.50
CA ARG A 39 7.52 5.27 -12.09
C ARG A 39 7.80 3.80 -11.76
N GLY A 40 6.77 3.09 -11.32
CA GLY A 40 6.86 1.66 -11.05
C GLY A 40 6.90 0.86 -12.36
N ASN A 41 7.70 -0.19 -12.39
CA ASN A 41 7.85 -1.07 -13.54
C ASN A 41 8.29 -2.47 -13.08
N ALA A 42 8.40 -3.43 -14.00
CA ALA A 42 8.84 -4.77 -13.66
C ALA A 42 10.25 -4.81 -13.02
N ALA A 43 11.15 -3.89 -13.42
CA ALA A 43 12.50 -3.81 -12.86
C ALA A 43 12.50 -3.43 -11.36
N MET A 44 11.47 -2.74 -10.87
CA MET A 44 11.29 -2.46 -9.44
C MET A 44 11.25 -3.74 -8.61
N ILE A 45 10.67 -4.83 -9.13
CA ILE A 45 10.60 -6.11 -8.41
C ILE A 45 12.01 -6.67 -8.20
N SER A 46 12.86 -6.63 -9.23
CA SER A 46 14.26 -7.06 -9.12
C SER A 46 15.03 -6.19 -8.13
N THR A 47 14.83 -4.87 -8.13
CA THR A 47 15.42 -3.96 -7.13
C THR A 47 14.99 -4.32 -5.71
N LEU A 48 13.70 -4.63 -5.50
CA LEU A 48 13.17 -5.01 -4.19
C LEU A 48 13.77 -6.31 -3.68
N GLU A 49 14.00 -7.29 -4.55
CA GLU A 49 14.67 -8.53 -4.17
C GLU A 49 16.14 -8.33 -3.84
N ALA A 50 16.87 -7.59 -4.67
CA ALA A 50 18.27 -7.26 -4.42
C ALA A 50 18.43 -6.47 -3.11
N SER A 51 17.43 -5.67 -2.73
CA SER A 51 17.46 -4.90 -1.47
C SER A 51 17.26 -5.76 -0.21
N GLY A 52 16.71 -6.98 -0.34
CA GLY A 52 16.35 -7.81 0.80
C GLY A 52 15.20 -7.24 1.66
N LEU A 53 14.38 -6.33 1.13
CA LEU A 53 13.32 -5.69 1.89
C LEU A 53 12.30 -6.70 2.43
N LEU A 54 12.11 -6.70 3.75
CA LEU A 54 11.15 -7.54 4.44
C LEU A 54 9.85 -6.78 4.77
N GLY A 55 8.73 -7.50 4.74
CA GLY A 55 7.42 -6.98 5.12
C GLY A 55 7.35 -6.59 6.60
N ARG A 56 6.75 -5.44 6.89
CA ARG A 56 6.66 -4.86 8.26
C ARG A 56 5.45 -5.32 9.08
N GLY A 57 4.69 -6.30 8.58
CA GLY A 57 3.49 -6.86 9.21
C GLY A 57 3.72 -8.03 10.18
N GLY A 58 4.95 -8.20 10.68
CA GLY A 58 5.30 -9.21 11.71
C GLY A 58 5.79 -10.56 11.16
N ALA A 59 5.39 -10.98 9.96
CA ALA A 59 5.85 -12.23 9.35
C ALA A 59 7.22 -12.12 8.62
N GLY A 60 7.72 -10.89 8.41
CA GLY A 60 9.03 -10.68 7.77
C GLY A 60 9.16 -11.22 6.34
N PHE A 61 8.05 -11.44 5.62
CA PHE A 61 8.10 -12.03 4.28
C PHE A 61 8.82 -11.12 3.26
N PRO A 62 9.71 -11.63 2.40
CA PRO A 62 10.40 -10.83 1.38
C PRO A 62 9.44 -10.13 0.42
N VAL A 63 9.53 -8.79 0.33
CA VAL A 63 8.59 -7.98 -0.45
C VAL A 63 8.72 -8.25 -1.94
N GLY A 64 9.95 -8.33 -2.46
CA GLY A 64 10.20 -8.59 -3.88
C GLY A 64 9.61 -9.91 -4.36
N ARG A 65 9.83 -11.01 -3.62
CA ARG A 65 9.25 -12.33 -3.92
C ARG A 65 7.72 -12.29 -3.93
N LYS A 66 7.11 -11.55 -2.99
CA LYS A 66 5.66 -11.38 -2.95
C LYS A 66 5.15 -10.66 -4.20
N TRP A 67 5.83 -9.60 -4.62
CA TRP A 67 5.44 -8.82 -5.79
C TRP A 67 5.62 -9.62 -7.08
N ARG A 68 6.71 -10.37 -7.21
CA ARG A 68 6.94 -11.27 -8.36
C ARG A 68 5.79 -12.28 -8.52
N ALA A 69 5.44 -12.96 -7.43
CA ALA A 69 4.36 -13.95 -7.45
C ALA A 69 3.01 -13.36 -7.88
N VAL A 70 2.77 -12.05 -7.66
CA VAL A 70 1.57 -11.37 -8.16
C VAL A 70 1.72 -11.00 -9.63
N ALA A 71 2.87 -10.44 -10.02
CA ALA A 71 3.12 -9.98 -11.39
C ALA A 71 3.13 -11.13 -12.41
N GLU A 72 3.51 -12.34 -12.01
CA GLU A 72 3.56 -13.53 -12.87
C GLU A 72 2.19 -14.22 -13.03
N ARG A 73 1.17 -13.81 -12.26
CA ARG A 73 -0.18 -14.36 -12.39
C ARG A 73 -0.90 -13.71 -13.58
N SER A 74 -1.16 -14.51 -14.61
CA SER A 74 -1.85 -14.09 -15.84
C SER A 74 -3.37 -14.17 -15.73
N ASP A 75 -3.90 -14.83 -14.71
CA ASP A 75 -5.30 -15.27 -14.60
C ASP A 75 -6.19 -14.36 -13.75
N ALA A 76 -5.62 -13.37 -13.04
CA ALA A 76 -6.37 -12.52 -12.12
C ALA A 76 -5.95 -11.05 -12.21
N ARG A 77 -6.94 -10.15 -12.08
CA ARG A 77 -6.66 -8.71 -11.91
C ARG A 77 -6.04 -8.47 -10.54
N ALA A 78 -4.80 -7.97 -10.52
CA ALA A 78 -4.13 -7.61 -9.29
C ALA A 78 -4.77 -6.37 -8.64
N VAL A 79 -4.86 -6.38 -7.31
CA VAL A 79 -5.27 -5.24 -6.48
C VAL A 79 -4.19 -5.04 -5.42
N VAL A 80 -3.77 -3.79 -5.21
CA VAL A 80 -2.85 -3.45 -4.12
C VAL A 80 -3.66 -3.04 -2.90
N LEU A 81 -3.50 -3.76 -1.80
CA LEU A 81 -4.09 -3.43 -0.51
C LEU A 81 -3.03 -2.81 0.41
N VAL A 82 -3.18 -1.52 0.70
CA VAL A 82 -2.39 -0.83 1.72
C VAL A 82 -3.09 -1.02 3.06
N ASN A 83 -2.47 -1.82 3.93
CA ASN A 83 -3.01 -2.11 5.25
C ASN A 83 -2.59 -1.06 6.27
N GLY A 84 -3.54 -0.25 6.74
CA GLY A 84 -3.41 0.67 7.87
C GLY A 84 -4.30 0.28 9.06
N ALA A 85 -4.80 -0.96 9.09
CA ALA A 85 -5.45 -1.50 10.27
C ALA A 85 -4.37 -2.03 11.22
N GLU A 86 -4.06 -1.21 12.19
CA GLU A 86 -3.15 -1.52 13.27
C GLU A 86 -3.94 -2.33 14.31
N GLY A 87 -3.65 -3.64 14.40
CA GLY A 87 -4.36 -4.57 15.30
C GLY A 87 -3.70 -4.72 16.66
N GLU A 88 -2.47 -4.25 16.83
CA GLU A 88 -1.72 -4.30 18.08
C GLU A 88 -1.96 -3.00 18.87
N PRO A 89 -2.55 -3.03 20.08
CA PRO A 89 -3.01 -1.83 20.80
C PRO A 89 -1.96 -0.74 21.06
N LEU A 90 -0.67 -1.11 21.08
CA LEU A 90 0.44 -0.21 21.35
C LEU A 90 1.27 0.14 20.10
N SER A 91 0.97 -0.48 18.96
CA SER A 91 1.59 -0.08 17.71
C SER A 91 0.84 1.16 17.20
N ALA A 92 1.57 2.24 16.93
CA ALA A 92 1.05 3.44 16.28
C ALA A 92 1.83 3.80 15.01
N LYS A 93 2.67 2.89 14.50
CA LYS A 93 3.63 3.18 13.43
C LYS A 93 2.93 3.46 12.10
N ASP A 94 1.92 2.65 11.77
CA ASP A 94 1.23 2.74 10.48
C ASP A 94 0.30 3.95 10.49
N ARG A 95 -0.41 4.16 11.61
CA ARG A 95 -1.21 5.36 11.83
C ARG A 95 -0.37 6.64 11.80
N THR A 96 0.77 6.67 12.48
CA THR A 96 1.68 7.83 12.52
C THR A 96 2.19 8.15 11.12
N LEU A 97 2.63 7.14 10.37
CA LEU A 97 3.11 7.33 9.00
C LEU A 97 2.01 7.88 8.09
N MET A 98 0.80 7.30 8.13
CA MET A 98 -0.33 7.77 7.31
C MET A 98 -0.81 9.17 7.70
N THR A 99 -0.66 9.57 8.96
CA THR A 99 -1.06 10.90 9.44
C THR A 99 -0.03 11.95 9.08
N ALA A 100 1.25 11.69 9.33
CA ALA A 100 2.33 12.67 9.15
C ALA A 100 2.84 12.72 7.71
N ARG A 101 2.86 11.59 6.99
CA ARG A 101 3.46 11.43 5.65
C ARG A 101 2.54 10.69 4.68
N PRO A 102 1.30 11.15 4.48
CA PRO A 102 0.37 10.47 3.59
C PRO A 102 0.89 10.38 2.15
N HIS A 103 1.55 11.41 1.62
CA HIS A 103 2.09 11.38 0.24
C HIS A 103 3.10 10.26 0.02
N LEU A 104 3.97 9.99 1.00
CA LEU A 104 4.90 8.86 0.93
C LEU A 104 4.17 7.50 0.87
N VAL A 105 3.06 7.38 1.60
CA VAL A 105 2.20 6.17 1.55
C VAL A 105 1.55 6.04 0.17
N LEU A 106 1.04 7.14 -0.40
CA LEU A 106 0.42 7.15 -1.72
C LEU A 106 1.44 6.78 -2.81
N ASP A 107 2.66 7.31 -2.76
CA ASP A 107 3.73 6.94 -3.71
C ASP A 107 4.10 5.48 -3.66
N GLY A 108 4.28 4.93 -2.45
CA GLY A 108 4.53 3.50 -2.29
C GLY A 108 3.41 2.63 -2.86
N ALA A 109 2.16 3.07 -2.70
CA ALA A 109 0.99 2.36 -3.21
C ALA A 109 0.90 2.41 -4.74
N LEU A 110 1.16 3.57 -5.33
CA LEU A 110 1.21 3.77 -6.78
C LEU A 110 2.35 2.97 -7.41
N LEU A 111 3.54 3.03 -6.82
CA LEU A 111 4.70 2.24 -7.25
C LEU A 111 4.41 0.74 -7.22
N ALA A 112 3.78 0.26 -6.16
CA ALA A 112 3.36 -1.13 -6.05
C ALA A 112 2.41 -1.50 -7.18
N ALA A 113 1.35 -0.72 -7.39
CA ALA A 113 0.34 -1.01 -8.39
C ALA A 113 0.92 -1.01 -9.81
N GLN A 114 1.77 -0.02 -10.11
CA GLN A 114 2.43 0.06 -11.41
C GLN A 114 3.34 -1.15 -11.66
N SER A 115 4.12 -1.56 -10.65
CA SER A 115 5.09 -2.65 -10.74
C SER A 115 4.45 -4.04 -10.86
N VAL A 116 3.31 -4.27 -10.20
CA VAL A 116 2.59 -5.56 -10.25
C VAL A 116 1.46 -5.59 -11.27
N GLY A 117 1.25 -4.51 -12.03
CA GLY A 117 0.18 -4.43 -13.03
C GLY A 117 -1.23 -4.27 -12.45
N ALA A 118 -1.37 -3.79 -11.22
CA ALA A 118 -2.68 -3.53 -10.63
C ALA A 118 -3.33 -2.24 -11.18
N GLU A 119 -4.64 -2.29 -11.39
CA GLU A 119 -5.49 -1.14 -11.79
C GLU A 119 -6.16 -0.48 -10.58
N GLU A 120 -6.19 -1.16 -9.43
CA GLU A 120 -6.87 -0.70 -8.22
C GLU A 120 -5.92 -0.75 -7.01
N VAL A 121 -5.93 0.33 -6.24
CA VAL A 121 -5.27 0.43 -4.93
C VAL A 121 -6.34 0.69 -3.88
N VAL A 122 -6.33 -0.09 -2.80
CA VAL A 122 -7.26 0.06 -1.68
C VAL A 122 -6.46 0.42 -0.44
N LEU A 123 -6.76 1.57 0.17
CA LEU A 123 -6.24 1.96 1.48
C LEU A 123 -7.26 1.52 2.55
N TYR A 124 -6.86 0.55 3.37
CA TYR A 124 -7.67 0.03 4.46
C TYR A 124 -7.24 0.67 5.78
N VAL A 125 -8.01 1.62 6.30
CA VAL A 125 -7.66 2.40 7.49
C VAL A 125 -8.71 2.19 8.56
N GLY A 126 -8.29 1.84 9.77
CA GLY A 126 -9.16 1.63 10.94
C GLY A 126 -10.11 2.80 11.21
N SER A 127 -11.33 2.52 11.68
CA SER A 127 -12.36 3.54 11.95
C SER A 127 -11.94 4.50 13.06
N ALA A 128 -11.19 4.00 14.05
CA ALA A 128 -10.62 4.78 15.15
C ALA A 128 -9.49 5.72 14.70
N HIS A 129 -8.98 5.60 13.47
CA HIS A 129 -7.82 6.35 12.97
C HIS A 129 -8.26 7.59 12.18
N SER A 130 -9.09 8.45 12.77
CA SER A 130 -9.66 9.63 12.12
C SER A 130 -8.60 10.57 11.54
N GLY A 131 -7.50 10.82 12.26
CA GLY A 131 -6.38 11.65 11.79
C GLY A 131 -5.72 11.13 10.50
N ALA A 132 -5.42 9.82 10.44
CA ALA A 132 -4.85 9.20 9.25
C ALA A 132 -5.82 9.26 8.06
N ARG A 133 -7.12 9.05 8.31
CA ARG A 133 -8.16 9.16 7.29
C ARG A 133 -8.27 10.58 6.73
N ALA A 134 -8.23 11.59 7.61
CA ALA A 134 -8.27 12.99 7.21
C ALA A 134 -7.03 13.39 6.41
N ALA A 135 -5.84 13.01 6.88
CA ALA A 135 -4.57 13.27 6.21
C ALA A 135 -4.52 12.64 4.80
N LEU A 136 -4.89 11.35 4.68
CA LEU A 136 -4.96 10.69 3.37
C LEU A 136 -5.99 11.37 2.46
N SER A 137 -7.15 11.76 2.99
CA SER A 137 -8.18 12.45 2.18
C SER A 137 -7.68 13.78 1.64
N ARG A 138 -7.00 14.56 2.48
CA ARG A 138 -6.39 15.83 2.08
C ARG A 138 -5.27 15.62 1.06
N ALA A 139 -4.37 14.68 1.30
CA ALA A 139 -3.27 14.36 0.39
C ALA A 139 -3.76 13.90 -0.99
N MET A 140 -4.86 13.13 -1.06
CA MET A 140 -5.49 12.75 -2.32
C MET A 140 -6.06 13.97 -3.05
N ALA A 141 -6.69 14.91 -2.33
CA ALA A 141 -7.21 16.15 -2.91
C ALA A 141 -6.09 17.05 -3.45
N GLU A 142 -5.00 17.23 -2.69
CA GLU A 142 -3.82 18.01 -3.11
C GLU A 142 -3.19 17.44 -4.39
N ARG A 143 -3.16 16.12 -4.54
CA ARG A 143 -2.65 15.47 -5.75
C ARG A 143 -3.58 15.65 -6.95
N SER A 144 -4.88 15.48 -6.74
CA SER A 144 -5.87 15.65 -7.81
C SER A 144 -5.90 17.08 -8.37
N SER A 145 -5.66 18.12 -7.56
CA SER A 145 -5.60 19.49 -8.06
C SER A 145 -4.37 19.80 -8.92
N THR A 146 -3.34 18.94 -8.88
CA THR A 146 -2.13 19.08 -9.71
C THR A 146 -2.18 18.34 -11.05
N GLY A 147 -3.30 17.69 -11.36
CA GLY A 147 -3.48 16.98 -12.65
C GLY A 147 -2.88 15.58 -12.71
N GLU A 148 -2.54 14.96 -11.57
CA GLU A 148 -2.09 13.57 -11.54
C GLU A 148 -3.20 12.64 -12.08
N SER A 149 -2.88 11.74 -13.03
CA SER A 149 -3.87 10.92 -13.78
C SER A 149 -4.61 9.87 -12.94
N ALA A 150 -4.39 9.84 -11.63
CA ALA A 150 -5.01 8.91 -10.70
C ALA A 150 -6.35 9.46 -10.18
N SER A 151 -7.42 8.67 -10.28
CA SER A 151 -8.73 9.04 -9.74
C SER A 151 -8.95 8.43 -8.36
N TRP A 152 -9.05 9.28 -7.34
CA TRP A 152 -9.24 8.88 -5.95
C TRP A 152 -10.73 8.87 -5.59
N THR A 153 -11.25 7.74 -5.11
CA THR A 153 -12.65 7.63 -4.67
C THR A 153 -12.75 7.11 -3.25
N ARG A 154 -13.56 7.77 -2.42
CA ARG A 154 -13.92 7.23 -1.11
C ARG A 154 -15.12 6.31 -1.28
N ARG A 155 -14.99 5.04 -0.88
CA ARG A 155 -16.12 4.09 -0.91
C ARG A 155 -16.58 3.79 0.51
N PRO A 156 -17.88 3.85 0.80
CA PRO A 156 -18.40 3.31 2.05
C PRO A 156 -18.06 1.82 2.12
N ALA A 157 -17.85 1.29 3.34
CA ALA A 157 -17.59 -0.12 3.52
C ALA A 157 -18.75 -0.96 2.96
N MET A 158 -18.45 -1.99 2.18
CA MET A 158 -19.47 -2.97 1.78
C MET A 158 -19.88 -3.75 3.04
N SER A 159 -21.18 -3.65 3.39
CA SER A 159 -21.88 -4.26 4.53
C SER A 159 -21.93 -3.42 5.83
N PRO A 160 -23.11 -3.27 6.47
CA PRO A 160 -23.31 -2.44 7.67
C PRO A 160 -22.70 -3.03 8.96
N ALA A 161 -21.99 -4.16 8.89
CA ALA A 161 -21.41 -4.81 10.05
C ALA A 161 -19.89 -4.54 10.17
N ARG A 162 -19.54 -3.62 11.09
CA ARG A 162 -18.27 -3.61 11.85
C ARG A 162 -16.95 -3.61 11.04
N ARG A 163 -16.91 -3.15 9.80
CA ARG A 163 -15.65 -2.98 9.07
C ARG A 163 -15.30 -1.50 8.89
N PRO A 164 -14.04 -1.11 9.12
CA PRO A 164 -13.65 0.28 9.01
C PRO A 164 -13.71 0.76 7.56
N PRO A 165 -13.92 2.06 7.36
CA PRO A 165 -14.07 2.67 6.04
C PRO A 165 -12.85 2.48 5.15
N ARG A 166 -13.08 2.27 3.85
CA ARG A 166 -12.04 1.99 2.84
C ARG A 166 -11.90 3.15 1.87
N PHE A 167 -10.69 3.49 1.47
CA PHE A 167 -10.47 4.36 0.31
C PHE A 167 -10.05 3.51 -0.87
N THR A 168 -10.64 3.76 -2.03
CA THR A 168 -10.34 3.05 -3.26
C THR A 168 -9.83 4.04 -4.29
N LEU A 169 -8.58 3.84 -4.69
CA LEU A 169 -7.99 4.50 -5.83
C LEU A 169 -8.18 3.62 -7.06
N SER A 170 -8.70 4.22 -8.12
CA SER A 170 -8.70 3.63 -9.45
C SER A 170 -7.64 4.31 -10.29
N LEU A 171 -6.69 3.52 -10.79
CA LEU A 171 -5.65 3.96 -11.70
C LEU A 171 -6.14 3.79 -13.13
N ARG A 172 -6.45 4.90 -13.79
CA ARG A 172 -6.70 4.88 -15.23
C ARG A 172 -5.35 4.82 -15.95
N ARG A 173 -4.98 3.65 -16.47
CA ARG A 173 -3.89 3.57 -17.44
C ARG A 173 -4.41 4.03 -18.80
N THR A 174 -3.71 4.94 -19.45
CA THR A 174 -3.96 5.37 -20.84
C THR A 174 -3.43 4.36 -21.87
N HIS A 175 -3.29 3.08 -21.50
CA HIS A 175 -2.87 2.04 -22.44
C HIS A 175 -3.94 0.97 -22.61
N ASP A 176 -4.35 0.86 -23.86
CA ASP A 176 -5.38 0.00 -24.38
C ASP A 176 -4.94 -1.47 -24.23
N ARG A 177 -5.65 -2.22 -23.41
CA ARG A 177 -5.65 -3.69 -23.46
C ARG A 177 -7.09 -4.12 -23.65
N PRO A 178 -7.38 -5.00 -24.62
CA PRO A 178 -8.75 -5.37 -24.96
C PRO A 178 -9.45 -5.98 -23.74
N HIS A 179 -10.64 -5.49 -23.47
CA HIS A 179 -11.45 -5.82 -22.30
C HIS A 179 -11.95 -7.28 -22.35
N GLY A 180 -11.28 -8.16 -21.60
CA GLY A 180 -11.84 -9.45 -21.17
C GLY A 180 -12.89 -9.28 -20.06
N ARG A 181 -13.97 -10.07 -20.14
CA ARG A 181 -15.23 -10.01 -19.38
C ARG A 181 -15.11 -9.76 -17.86
N ARG A 182 -16.13 -9.08 -17.33
CA ARG A 182 -16.34 -8.69 -15.92
C ARG A 182 -16.49 -9.92 -15.00
N GLY A 183 -15.38 -10.52 -14.59
CA GLY A 183 -15.30 -11.38 -13.41
C GLY A 183 -14.55 -10.66 -12.30
N ARG A 184 -15.24 -10.24 -11.23
CA ARG A 184 -14.57 -9.76 -10.00
C ARG A 184 -14.28 -10.98 -9.13
N SER A 185 -13.11 -11.57 -9.25
CA SER A 185 -12.59 -12.48 -8.22
C SER A 185 -11.85 -11.66 -7.18
N SER A 186 -12.51 -11.37 -6.05
CA SER A 186 -11.89 -10.73 -4.90
C SER A 186 -10.96 -11.73 -4.21
N ALA A 187 -9.66 -11.66 -4.45
CA ALA A 187 -8.67 -12.38 -3.65
C ALA A 187 -8.32 -11.51 -2.43
N GLU A 188 -8.98 -11.75 -1.30
CA GLU A 188 -8.69 -11.12 -0.01
C GLU A 188 -7.37 -11.72 0.54
N PHE A 189 -6.22 -11.10 0.28
CA PHE A 189 -4.95 -11.52 0.87
C PHE A 189 -4.37 -10.44 1.78
N ALA A 190 -4.79 -10.52 3.05
CA ALA A 190 -4.12 -9.89 4.18
C ALA A 190 -2.76 -10.56 4.42
N VAL A 191 -1.77 -9.77 4.83
CA VAL A 191 -0.53 -10.27 5.43
C VAL A 191 -0.86 -10.79 6.84
N SER A 192 -0.79 -12.13 7.04
CA SER A 192 -0.79 -12.87 8.33
C SER A 192 -2.13 -12.85 9.12
N ARG A 193 -2.66 -13.93 9.72
CA ARG A 193 -2.08 -15.08 10.44
C ARG A 193 -2.77 -16.40 10.06
N ARG A 194 -2.00 -17.48 9.88
CA ARG A 194 -2.53 -18.84 10.09
C ARG A 194 -2.42 -19.13 11.58
N SER A 195 -3.57 -19.31 12.24
CA SER A 195 -3.65 -19.93 13.56
C SER A 195 -3.76 -21.44 13.34
N CYS A 196 -2.76 -22.18 13.80
CA CYS A 196 -2.81 -23.63 13.94
C CYS A 196 -3.39 -23.98 15.33
N ARG A 197 -4.00 -25.17 15.43
CA ARG A 197 -4.65 -25.87 16.58
C ARG A 197 -6.17 -25.69 16.66
N THR A 198 -6.99 -26.71 16.89
CA THR A 198 -6.84 -28.17 17.04
C THR A 198 -8.25 -28.74 16.84
N SER A 199 -8.41 -29.77 16.03
CA SER A 199 -9.66 -30.52 15.88
C SER A 199 -10.04 -31.19 17.21
N ARG A 200 -11.25 -30.89 17.73
CA ARG A 200 -11.98 -31.76 18.65
C ARG A 200 -13.01 -32.56 17.83
N PRO A 201 -13.14 -33.89 18.01
CA PRO A 201 -14.20 -34.65 17.38
C PRO A 201 -15.54 -34.44 18.12
N SER A 202 -16.62 -34.27 17.36
CA SER A 202 -18.01 -34.30 17.88
C SER A 202 -18.43 -35.73 18.25
N PRO A 203 -19.30 -35.90 19.26
CA PRO A 203 -19.83 -37.21 19.63
C PRO A 203 -20.88 -37.66 18.60
N MET A 204 -20.72 -38.90 18.14
CA MET A 204 -21.65 -39.58 17.25
C MET A 204 -22.86 -40.03 18.07
N ARG A 205 -24.05 -39.59 17.65
CA ARG A 205 -25.35 -40.07 18.16
C ARG A 205 -25.49 -41.57 17.91
N ARG A 206 -25.94 -42.29 18.92
CA ARG A 206 -26.96 -43.34 18.82
C ARG A 206 -27.98 -43.09 19.91
#